data_AF-A0A1X0R3Z3-F1
#
_entry.id   AF-A0A1X0R3Z3-F1
#
_cell.length_a   1.000
_cell.length_b   1.000
_cell.length_c   1.000
_cell.angle_alpha   90.00
_cell.angle_beta   90.00
_cell.angle_gamma   90.00
#
_symmetry.space_group_name_H-M   'P 1'
#
loop_
_entity.id
_entity.type
_entity.pdbx_description
1 polymer ?
#
loop_
_entity_poly.entity_id
_entity_poly.type
_entity_poly.pdbx_seq_one_letter_code
_entity_poly.pdbx_strand_id
1 'polypeptide(L)'
;MRTMLNDLIRLGIPSPSVGGILIQGHQITTFQLDIIGPKLYRMINLCKLNMFNTLDDIVSLPVIVLQMLQAKQIAMDTARKVQTLMSERSTKMKRTRPSYQRLWLSEGGCILRKRSSPNDGG
;
A
#
# COMPACT_ATOMS: atom_id res chain seq x y z
N MET A 1 -7.15 -6.12 3.54
CA MET A 1 -6.15 -5.07 3.25
C MET A 1 -6.50 -3.71 3.84
N ARG A 2 -7.68 -3.12 3.62
CA ARG A 2 -8.06 -1.80 4.18
C ARG A 2 -7.87 -1.69 5.69
N THR A 3 -8.32 -2.69 6.46
CA THR A 3 -8.17 -2.72 7.92
C THR A 3 -6.71 -2.63 8.35
N MET A 4 -5.83 -3.44 7.73
CA MET A 4 -4.39 -3.40 8.00
C MET A 4 -3.79 -2.02 7.72
N LEU A 5 -4.17 -1.38 6.60
CA LEU A 5 -3.70 -0.04 6.29
C LEU A 5 -4.19 0.98 7.34
N ASN A 6 -5.45 0.88 7.78
CA ASN A 6 -5.98 1.73 8.85
C ASN A 6 -5.22 1.53 10.16
N ASP A 7 -4.82 0.31 10.48
CA ASP A 7 -4.01 0.02 11.66
C ASP A 7 -2.62 0.68 11.56
N LEU A 8 -1.97 0.64 10.40
CA LEU A 8 -0.71 1.36 10.16
C LEU A 8 -0.88 2.89 10.30
N ILE A 9 -2.00 3.44 9.80
CA ILE A 9 -2.33 4.87 9.96
C ILE A 9 -2.53 5.22 11.45
N ARG A 10 -3.26 4.38 12.20
CA ARG A 10 -3.46 4.54 13.65
C ARG A 10 -2.15 4.44 14.43
N LEU A 11 -1.26 3.56 13.99
CA LEU A 11 0.11 3.46 14.50
C LEU A 11 0.97 4.66 14.14
N GLY A 12 0.52 5.55 13.24
CA GLY A 12 1.24 6.76 12.83
C GLY A 12 2.41 6.48 11.90
N ILE A 13 2.31 5.43 11.08
CA ILE A 13 3.35 5.07 10.12
C ILE A 13 3.33 6.08 8.95
N PRO A 14 4.47 6.72 8.63
CA PRO A 14 4.54 7.66 7.52
C PRO A 14 4.40 6.91 6.18
N SER A 15 3.52 7.44 5.31
CA SER A 15 3.18 6.86 4.01
C SER A 15 2.96 5.34 4.08
N PRO A 16 1.91 4.90 4.80
CA PRO A 16 1.68 3.48 5.02
C PRO A 16 1.22 2.82 3.73
N SER A 17 1.63 1.57 3.55
CA SER A 17 1.30 0.76 2.39
C SER A 17 1.14 -0.68 2.84
N VAL A 18 0.25 -1.42 2.20
CA VAL A 18 0.07 -2.86 2.44
C VAL A 18 0.06 -3.62 1.12
N GLY A 19 0.76 -4.75 1.09
CA GLY A 19 0.71 -5.67 -0.04
C GLY A 19 -0.46 -6.65 0.09
N GLY A 20 -0.91 -7.19 -1.04
CA GLY A 20 -1.86 -8.29 -1.10
C GLY A 20 -1.61 -9.18 -2.31
N ILE A 21 -1.93 -10.46 -2.16
CA ILE A 21 -1.85 -11.46 -3.23
C ILE A 21 -3.24 -12.06 -3.39
N LEU A 22 -3.81 -11.96 -4.59
CA LEU A 22 -5.06 -12.59 -4.98
C LEU A 22 -4.76 -13.79 -5.86
N ILE A 23 -5.30 -14.94 -5.48
CA ILE A 23 -5.21 -16.16 -6.27
C ILE A 23 -6.63 -16.54 -6.73
N GLN A 24 -6.84 -16.60 -8.04
CA GLN A 24 -8.13 -16.96 -8.65
C GLN A 24 -7.88 -18.00 -9.74
N GLY A 25 -8.23 -19.26 -9.45
CA GLY A 25 -7.84 -20.39 -10.30
C GLY A 25 -6.32 -20.45 -10.46
N HIS A 26 -5.85 -20.44 -11.70
CA HIS A 26 -4.42 -20.44 -12.02
C HIS A 26 -3.83 -19.03 -12.16
N GLN A 27 -4.54 -17.98 -11.74
CA GLN A 27 -4.07 -16.61 -11.87
C GLN A 27 -3.68 -16.02 -10.53
N ILE A 28 -2.50 -15.43 -10.46
CA ILE A 28 -2.02 -14.67 -9.32
C ILE A 28 -1.98 -13.19 -9.71
N THR A 29 -2.59 -12.35 -8.90
CA THR A 29 -2.51 -10.89 -9.02
C THR A 29 -2.01 -10.30 -7.71
N THR A 30 -0.95 -9.48 -7.79
CA THR A 30 -0.40 -8.80 -6.62
C THR A 30 -0.82 -7.34 -6.62
N PHE A 31 -1.12 -6.83 -5.42
CA PHE A 31 -1.63 -5.49 -5.22
C PHE A 31 -0.85 -4.77 -4.15
N GLN A 32 -0.75 -3.46 -4.30
CA GLN A 32 -0.39 -2.53 -3.25
C GLN A 32 -1.61 -1.67 -2.92
N LEU A 33 -1.89 -1.47 -1.63
CA LEU A 33 -2.89 -0.52 -1.19
C LEU A 33 -2.21 0.55 -0.34
N ASP A 34 -2.32 1.79 -0.78
CA ASP A 34 -1.86 2.97 -0.07
C ASP A 34 -2.99 4.00 0.07
N ILE A 35 -2.65 5.15 0.63
CA ILE A 35 -3.57 6.25 0.86
C ILE A 35 -2.89 7.54 0.38
N ILE A 36 -3.56 8.25 -0.53
CA ILE A 36 -3.02 9.44 -1.20
C ILE A 36 -3.61 10.75 -0.63
N GLY A 37 -4.64 10.63 0.19
CA GLY A 37 -5.29 11.73 0.89
C GLY A 37 -6.35 11.21 1.86
N PRO A 38 -7.03 12.11 2.61
CA PRO A 38 -8.05 11.72 3.57
C PRO A 38 -9.13 10.84 2.93
N LYS A 39 -9.35 9.64 3.48
CA LYS A 39 -10.29 8.62 3.00
C LYS A 39 -10.09 8.16 1.55
N LEU A 40 -9.03 8.58 0.86
CA LEU A 40 -8.77 8.24 -0.53
C LEU A 40 -7.74 7.12 -0.61
N TYR A 41 -8.25 5.90 -0.53
CA TYR A 41 -7.47 4.68 -0.72
C TYR A 41 -7.19 4.48 -2.20
N ARG A 42 -5.95 4.10 -2.53
CA ARG A 42 -5.56 3.75 -3.88
C ARG A 42 -5.03 2.34 -3.88
N MET A 43 -5.66 1.50 -4.71
CA MET A 43 -5.21 0.14 -5.00
C MET A 43 -4.43 0.17 -6.32
N ILE A 44 -3.19 -0.29 -6.27
CA ILE A 44 -2.27 -0.36 -7.40
C ILE A 44 -2.09 -1.84 -7.74
N ASN A 45 -2.38 -2.22 -8.97
CA ASN A 45 -2.03 -3.54 -9.49
C ASN A 45 -0.52 -3.55 -9.77
N LEU A 46 0.21 -4.43 -9.10
CA LEU A 46 1.66 -4.55 -9.25
C LEU A 46 1.99 -5.53 -10.38
N CYS A 47 1.38 -6.71 -10.35
CA CYS A 47 1.59 -7.74 -11.34
C CYS A 47 0.37 -8.65 -11.46
N LYS A 48 0.21 -9.23 -12.64
CA LYS A 48 -0.73 -10.29 -12.95
C LYS A 48 0.02 -11.38 -13.72
N LEU A 49 -0.02 -12.61 -13.22
CA LEU A 49 0.66 -13.75 -13.80
C LEU A 49 -0.18 -15.02 -13.67
N ASN A 50 0.11 -16.01 -14.51
CA ASN A 50 -0.50 -17.33 -14.39
C ASN A 50 0.48 -18.26 -13.66
N MET A 51 -0.04 -19.12 -12.80
CA MET A 51 0.67 -20.26 -12.28
C MET A 51 0.98 -21.21 -13.43
N PHE A 52 2.17 -21.79 -13.38
CA PHE A 52 2.57 -22.82 -14.32
C PHE A 52 1.71 -24.08 -14.09
N ASN A 53 1.18 -24.63 -15.17
CA ASN A 53 0.38 -25.85 -15.15
C ASN A 53 1.10 -27.02 -15.81
N THR A 54 1.98 -26.74 -16.77
CA THR A 54 2.79 -27.75 -17.46
C THR A 54 4.27 -27.57 -17.13
N LEU A 55 5.09 -28.57 -17.48
CA LEU A 55 6.55 -28.45 -17.37
C LEU A 55 7.11 -27.36 -18.28
N ASP A 56 6.47 -27.10 -19.41
CA ASP A 56 6.88 -26.03 -20.33
C ASP A 56 6.73 -24.65 -19.69
N ASP A 57 5.74 -24.47 -18.81
CA ASP A 57 5.50 -23.23 -18.09
C ASP A 57 6.58 -22.93 -17.03
N ILE A 58 7.50 -23.87 -16.71
CA ILE A 58 8.62 -23.65 -15.78
C ILE A 58 9.49 -22.47 -16.22
N VAL A 59 9.56 -22.17 -17.52
CA VAL A 59 10.28 -21.01 -18.04
C VAL A 59 9.76 -19.68 -17.49
N SER A 60 8.52 -19.64 -16.99
CA SER A 60 7.92 -18.46 -16.35
C SER A 60 8.33 -18.29 -14.88
N LEU A 61 8.90 -19.32 -14.26
CA LEU A 61 9.24 -19.34 -12.83
C LEU A 61 10.16 -18.19 -12.38
N PRO A 62 11.21 -17.81 -13.13
CA PRO A 62 12.01 -16.63 -12.79
C PRO A 62 11.19 -15.34 -12.72
N VAL A 63 10.23 -15.17 -13.64
CA VAL A 63 9.33 -14.01 -13.65
C VAL A 63 8.43 -14.05 -12.42
N ILE A 64 7.84 -15.21 -12.11
CA ILE A 64 7.00 -15.38 -10.92
C ILE A 64 7.77 -15.01 -9.65
N VAL A 65 9.00 -15.52 -9.50
CA VAL A 65 9.86 -15.22 -8.35
C VAL A 65 10.17 -13.72 -8.27
N LEU A 66 10.51 -13.08 -9.39
CA LEU A 66 10.80 -11.65 -9.43
C LEU A 66 9.60 -10.80 -8.99
N GLN A 67 8.40 -11.18 -9.42
CA GLN A 67 7.17 -10.46 -9.07
C GLN A 67 6.79 -10.67 -7.60
N MET A 68 7.02 -11.86 -7.06
CA MET A 68 6.84 -12.13 -5.62
C MET A 68 7.84 -11.36 -4.76
N LEU A 69 9.06 -11.14 -5.25
CA LEU A 69 10.06 -10.30 -4.57
C LEU A 69 9.59 -8.85 -4.42
N GLN A 70 8.85 -8.31 -5.39
CA GLN A 70 8.28 -6.96 -5.27
C GLN A 70 7.27 -6.87 -4.12
N ALA A 71 6.36 -7.83 -4.02
CA ALA A 71 5.38 -7.89 -2.93
C ALA A 71 6.07 -8.05 -1.56
N LYS A 72 7.10 -8.89 -1.49
CA LYS A 72 7.95 -9.06 -0.29
C LYS A 72 8.61 -7.73 0.10
N GLN A 73 9.16 -6.99 -0.86
CA GLN A 73 9.85 -5.73 -0.59
C GLN A 73 8.90 -4.70 0.04
N ILE A 74 7.68 -4.56 -0.48
CA ILE A 74 6.66 -3.67 0.09
C ILE A 74 6.35 -4.03 1.55
N ALA A 75 6.19 -5.34 1.82
CA ALA A 75 5.95 -5.82 3.18
C ALA A 75 7.14 -5.53 4.11
N MET A 76 8.37 -5.78 3.64
CA MET A 76 9.59 -5.52 4.40
C MET A 76 9.80 -4.04 4.70
N ASP A 77 9.58 -3.16 3.73
CA ASP A 77 9.72 -1.71 3.94
C ASP A 77 8.72 -1.18 4.95
N THR A 78 7.49 -1.71 4.91
CA THR A 78 6.47 -1.40 5.90
C THR A 78 6.86 -1.90 7.29
N ALA A 79 7.36 -3.15 7.38
CA ALA A 79 7.82 -3.73 8.65
C ALA A 79 9.00 -2.94 9.26
N ARG A 80 9.97 -2.51 8.44
CA ARG A 80 11.09 -1.66 8.87
C ARG A 80 10.59 -0.34 9.44
N LYS A 81 9.66 0.35 8.76
CA LYS A 81 9.06 1.60 9.26
C LYS A 81 8.38 1.40 10.61
N VAL A 82 7.65 0.29 10.79
CA VAL A 82 7.03 -0.07 12.06
C VAL A 82 8.10 -0.27 13.13
N GLN A 83 9.14 -1.06 12.84
CA GLN A 83 10.23 -1.33 13.77
C GLN A 83 10.94 -0.04 14.20
N THR A 84 11.33 0.82 13.26
CA THR A 84 11.96 2.13 13.55
C THR A 84 11.07 2.97 14.46
N LEU A 85 9.77 3.05 14.16
CA LEU A 85 8.83 3.82 14.95
C LEU A 85 8.64 3.25 16.36
N MET A 86 8.67 1.93 16.52
CA MET A 86 8.61 1.30 17.85
C MET A 86 9.90 1.55 18.65
N SER A 87 11.07 1.46 18.03
CA SER A 87 12.36 1.77 18.64
C SER A 87 12.49 3.25 19.04
N GLU A 88 11.94 4.17 18.25
CA GLU A 88 11.90 5.60 18.60
C GLU A 88 10.97 5.87 19.79
N ARG A 89 9.83 5.17 19.86
CA ARG A 89 8.89 5.30 21.00
C ARG A 89 9.48 4.78 22.30
N SER A 90 10.26 3.70 22.27
CA SER A 90 10.89 3.14 23.47
C SER A 90 12.03 4.02 23.99
N THR A 91 12.73 4.73 23.10
CA THR A 91 13.87 5.59 23.45
C THR A 91 13.49 7.03 23.78
N LYS A 92 12.39 7.57 23.23
CA LYS A 92 11.94 8.96 23.48
C LYS A 92 10.66 8.98 24.31
N MET A 93 10.80 9.20 25.61
CA MET A 93 9.70 9.50 26.52
C MET A 93 9.05 10.84 26.10
N LYS A 94 7.88 10.76 25.45
CA LYS A 94 7.01 11.87 25.03
C LYS A 94 7.65 12.92 24.10
N ARG A 95 7.63 12.67 22.79
CA ARG A 95 7.50 13.75 21.80
C ARG A 95 6.24 13.56 20.97
N THR A 96 5.39 14.59 21.01
CA THR A 96 4.10 14.72 20.32
C THR A 96 4.25 14.39 18.83
N ARG A 97 3.39 13.49 18.35
CA ARG A 97 3.39 13.01 16.97
C ARG A 97 2.78 14.04 16.01
N PRO A 98 3.19 14.07 14.73
CA PRO A 98 2.51 14.85 13.71
C PRO A 98 1.04 14.41 13.61
N SER A 99 0.13 15.38 13.79
CA SER A 99 -1.32 15.22 13.94
C SER A 99 -2.08 14.98 12.63
N TYR A 100 -1.41 14.96 11.48
CA TYR A 100 -2.07 15.05 10.18
C TYR A 100 -2.70 13.74 9.68
N GLN A 101 -2.12 12.58 9.97
CA GLN A 101 -2.62 11.30 9.42
C GLN A 101 -3.83 10.73 10.17
N ARG A 102 -4.07 11.12 11.44
CA ARG A 102 -5.32 10.71 12.12
C ARG A 102 -6.56 11.34 11.48
N LEU A 103 -6.42 12.55 10.91
CA LEU A 103 -7.47 13.20 10.14
C LEU A 103 -7.80 12.43 8.84
N TRP A 104 -6.95 11.51 8.38
CA TRP A 104 -7.24 10.74 7.17
C TRP A 104 -8.33 9.70 7.39
N LEU A 105 -8.61 9.36 8.66
CA LEU A 105 -9.67 8.45 9.09
C LEU A 105 -10.82 9.17 9.82
N SER A 106 -10.82 10.51 9.91
CA SER A 106 -11.83 11.26 10.67
C SER A 106 -13.22 11.17 10.04
N GLU A 107 -14.30 11.31 10.82
CA GLU A 107 -15.66 11.11 10.31
C GLU A 107 -16.17 12.22 9.38
N GLY A 108 -15.55 13.40 9.36
CA GLY A 108 -15.94 14.53 8.49
C GLY A 108 -15.86 14.21 6.98
N GLY A 109 -16.82 14.68 6.19
CA GLY A 109 -16.88 14.45 4.75
C GLY A 109 -15.66 15.03 4.01
N CYS A 110 -15.15 14.31 3.00
CA CYS A 110 -14.10 14.81 2.11
C CYS A 110 -14.76 15.27 0.80
N ILE A 111 -14.61 16.55 0.43
CA ILE A 111 -15.15 17.10 -0.82
C ILE A 111 -14.04 17.06 -1.88
N LEU A 112 -14.16 16.16 -2.85
CA LEU A 112 -13.29 16.15 -4.03
C LEU A 112 -13.75 17.23 -5.01
N ARG A 113 -12.94 18.27 -5.23
CA ARG A 113 -13.19 19.27 -6.27
C ARG A 113 -12.42 18.90 -7.53
N LYS A 114 -13.12 18.74 -8.66
CA LYS A 114 -12.52 18.56 -9.98
C LYS A 114 -11.88 19.88 -10.41
N ARG A 115 -10.60 19.87 -10.79
CA ARG A 115 -10.00 21.01 -11.52
C ARG A 115 -10.67 21.08 -12.89
N SER A 116 -11.42 22.16 -13.13
CA SER A 116 -11.78 22.58 -14.48
C SER A 116 -10.52 23.09 -15.16
N SER A 117 -10.13 22.45 -16.26
CA SER A 117 -9.07 22.93 -17.16
C SER A 117 -9.42 24.35 -17.63
N PRO A 118 -8.43 25.26 -17.76
CA PRO A 118 -8.69 26.51 -18.45
C PRO A 118 -9.08 26.19 -19.89
N ASN A 119 -10.21 26.76 -20.30
CA ASN A 119 -10.68 26.73 -21.67
C ASN A 119 -9.70 27.61 -22.47
N ASP A 120 -8.83 27.02 -23.28
CA ASP A 120 -8.09 27.77 -24.30
C ASP A 120 -9.11 28.22 -25.35
N GLY A 121 -9.55 29.46 -25.20
CA GLY A 121 -10.49 30.10 -26.10
C GLY A 121 -9.76 30.89 -27.17
N GLY A 122 -10.10 30.59 -28.42
CA GLY A 122 -10.19 31.55 -29.53
C GLY A 122 -8.92 31.82 -30.30
#